data_AF-A0A2D6X611-F1
#
_entry.id   AF-A0A2D6X611-F1
#
_cell.length_a   1.000
_cell.length_b   1.000
_cell.length_c   1.000
_cell.angle_alpha   90.00
_cell.angle_beta   90.00
_cell.angle_gamma   90.00
#
_symmetry.space_group_name_H-M   'P 1'
#
loop_
_entity.id
_entity.type
_entity.pdbx_description
1 polymer ?
#
loop_
_entity_poly.entity_id
_entity_poly.type
_entity_poly.pdbx_seq_one_letter_code
_entity_poly.pdbx_strand_id
1 'polypeptide(L)'
;MAEIDLGAAMQFFKDKNFIIEESKLKAVLVAIKLGYPVLAVGPTGSGKTLFFSLLAEYLGGKYDYASLNGSVTIHDLTQERVIGKDGSFEERDMILAKWLRNAQAGISILQLDEINAGKPETLLALHPIMDIKGELNLPYSQECLKVTKNAIIVMSCNEGDEYAGINAMNMAFQNRMVKIHFPYIVGEQLATLLTDKTNVSMEHAKSIVDTWEKYMTSRDPEQPVVSVRMLERWCEMSHFMGLRAAGECTFAALIARDEDEMKEIIEGDFFVNLRD
;
A
#
# COMPACT_ATOMS: atom_id res chain seq x y z
N MET A 1 16.74 14.59 10.67
CA MET A 1 16.89 13.14 10.92
C MET A 1 18.37 12.84 11.09
N ALA A 2 18.72 11.94 12.01
CA ALA A 2 20.08 11.41 12.08
C ALA A 2 20.45 10.70 10.77
N GLU A 3 21.73 10.41 10.57
CA GLU A 3 22.20 9.64 9.43
C GLU A 3 21.57 8.23 9.51
N ILE A 4 20.74 7.90 8.52
CA ILE A 4 20.06 6.60 8.48
C ILE A 4 21.07 5.59 7.97
N ASP A 5 21.47 4.67 8.83
CA ASP A 5 22.29 3.52 8.44
C ASP A 5 21.44 2.59 7.56
N LEU A 6 21.81 2.47 6.29
CA LEU A 6 21.11 1.64 5.33
C LEU A 6 21.24 0.15 5.67
N GLY A 7 22.38 -0.28 6.21
CA GLY A 7 22.59 -1.66 6.63
C GLY A 7 21.69 -2.03 7.82
N ALA A 8 21.59 -1.15 8.81
CA ALA A 8 20.67 -1.33 9.94
C ALA A 8 19.20 -1.36 9.49
N ALA A 9 18.82 -0.48 8.56
CA ALA A 9 17.47 -0.47 7.99
C ALA A 9 17.17 -1.78 7.24
N MET A 10 18.08 -2.23 6.37
CA MET A 10 17.93 -3.50 5.64
C MET A 10 17.77 -4.69 6.59
N GLN A 11 18.56 -4.74 7.66
CA GLN A 11 18.44 -5.79 8.66
C GLN A 11 17.09 -5.73 9.38
N PHE A 12 16.61 -4.55 9.76
CA PHE A 12 15.30 -4.39 10.39
C PHE A 12 14.16 -4.93 9.52
N PHE A 13 14.13 -4.60 8.23
CA PHE A 13 13.08 -5.12 7.32
C PHE A 13 13.18 -6.64 7.16
N LYS A 14 14.40 -7.19 7.09
CA LYS A 14 14.62 -8.64 7.04
C LYS A 14 14.10 -9.34 8.30
N ASP A 15 14.37 -8.78 9.49
CA ASP A 15 13.90 -9.33 10.77
C ASP A 15 12.37 -9.31 10.88
N LYS A 16 11.72 -8.39 10.17
CA LYS A 16 10.25 -8.28 10.06
C LYS A 16 9.67 -9.12 8.91
N ASN A 17 10.47 -10.00 8.32
CA ASN A 17 10.10 -10.81 7.16
C ASN A 17 9.55 -9.97 5.98
N PHE A 18 10.18 -8.82 5.72
CA PHE A 18 9.84 -7.93 4.62
C PHE A 18 10.99 -7.88 3.61
N ILE A 19 10.68 -8.23 2.37
CA ILE A 19 11.66 -8.28 1.27
C ILE A 19 11.63 -6.94 0.52
N ILE A 20 12.75 -6.23 0.53
CA ILE A 20 12.95 -4.99 -0.24
C ILE A 20 14.35 -4.92 -0.82
N GLU A 21 14.45 -4.40 -2.05
CA GLU A 21 15.73 -4.09 -2.67
C GLU A 21 16.40 -2.90 -1.97
N GLU A 22 17.71 -3.00 -1.73
CA GLU A 22 18.49 -1.95 -1.07
C GLU A 22 18.39 -0.60 -1.80
N SER A 23 18.43 -0.61 -3.13
CA SER A 23 18.29 0.59 -3.97
C SER A 23 16.95 1.31 -3.74
N LYS A 24 15.88 0.54 -3.57
CA LYS A 24 14.51 1.03 -3.35
C LYS A 24 14.35 1.61 -1.95
N LEU A 25 14.85 0.90 -0.93
CA LEU A 25 14.88 1.40 0.43
C LEU A 25 15.69 2.71 0.50
N LYS A 26 16.87 2.73 -0.12
CA LYS A 26 17.71 3.94 -0.20
C LYS A 26 16.98 5.10 -0.88
N ALA A 27 16.27 4.86 -1.98
CA ALA A 27 15.51 5.89 -2.68
C ALA A 27 14.43 6.51 -1.78
N VAL A 28 13.65 5.69 -1.06
CA VAL A 28 12.64 6.16 -0.10
C VAL A 28 13.29 6.97 1.03
N LEU A 29 14.35 6.45 1.64
CA LEU A 29 15.03 7.12 2.74
C LEU A 29 15.64 8.47 2.32
N VAL A 30 16.19 8.55 1.11
CA VAL A 30 16.72 9.80 0.55
C VAL A 30 15.60 10.79 0.26
N ALA A 31 14.49 10.36 -0.34
CA ALA A 31 13.33 11.23 -0.59
C ALA A 31 12.79 11.84 0.72
N ILE A 32 12.63 11.00 1.75
CA ILE A 32 12.22 11.41 3.09
C ILE A 32 13.22 12.41 3.70
N LYS A 33 14.53 12.12 3.62
CA LYS A 33 15.58 13.00 4.15
C LYS A 33 15.57 14.38 3.49
N LEU A 34 15.24 14.44 2.20
CA LEU A 34 15.12 15.68 1.43
C LEU A 34 13.75 16.36 1.58
N GLY A 35 12.80 15.74 2.29
CA GLY A 35 11.45 16.27 2.48
C GLY A 35 10.55 16.15 1.26
N TYR A 36 10.88 15.26 0.32
CA TYR A 36 10.04 15.04 -0.86
C TYR A 36 8.88 14.08 -0.56
N PRO A 37 7.63 14.45 -0.92
CA PRO A 37 6.51 13.53 -0.95
C PRO A 37 6.82 12.27 -1.76
N VAL A 38 6.41 11.10 -1.28
CA VAL A 38 6.64 9.82 -1.96
C VAL A 38 5.34 9.32 -2.59
N LEU A 39 5.39 9.00 -3.88
CA LEU A 39 4.31 8.29 -4.58
C LEU A 39 4.70 6.81 -4.71
N ALA A 40 4.09 5.95 -3.89
CA ALA A 40 4.32 4.51 -3.89
C ALA A 40 3.34 3.80 -4.84
N VAL A 41 3.89 3.12 -5.84
CA VAL A 41 3.10 2.63 -6.96
C VAL A 41 3.34 1.16 -7.20
N GLY A 42 2.27 0.39 -7.38
CA GLY A 42 2.38 -1.04 -7.68
C GLY A 42 1.05 -1.73 -7.47
N PRO A 43 0.93 -3.02 -7.78
CA PRO A 43 -0.35 -3.71 -7.71
C PRO A 43 -0.85 -3.89 -6.27
N THR A 44 -2.14 -4.21 -6.12
CA THR A 44 -2.75 -4.46 -4.81
C THR A 44 -2.05 -5.62 -4.10
N GLY A 45 -1.74 -5.46 -2.82
CA GLY A 45 -1.06 -6.52 -2.07
C GLY A 45 0.45 -6.66 -2.34
N SER A 46 1.08 -5.69 -3.03
CA SER A 46 2.55 -5.66 -3.20
C SER A 46 3.34 -5.20 -1.96
N GLY A 47 2.66 -5.04 -0.81
CA GLY A 47 3.32 -4.71 0.46
C GLY A 47 3.55 -3.22 0.74
N LYS A 48 3.03 -2.29 -0.09
CA LYS A 48 3.18 -0.82 0.11
C LYS A 48 2.82 -0.35 1.52
N THR A 49 1.62 -0.68 2.00
CA THR A 49 1.12 -0.25 3.31
C THR A 49 1.92 -0.87 4.46
N LEU A 50 2.30 -2.15 4.34
CA LEU A 50 3.15 -2.83 5.31
C LEU A 50 4.54 -2.18 5.37
N PHE A 51 5.12 -1.83 4.22
CA PHE A 51 6.41 -1.17 4.12
C PHE A 51 6.45 0.15 4.90
N PHE A 52 5.48 1.05 4.67
CA PHE A 52 5.49 2.36 5.34
C PHE A 52 5.15 2.28 6.82
N SER A 53 4.33 1.31 7.24
CA SER A 53 4.08 1.02 8.65
C SER A 53 5.37 0.56 9.34
N LEU A 54 6.09 -0.40 8.75
CA LEU A 54 7.40 -0.86 9.25
C LEU A 54 8.45 0.26 9.22
N LEU A 55 8.42 1.13 8.21
CA LEU A 55 9.33 2.27 8.13
C LEU A 55 9.09 3.27 9.26
N ALA A 56 7.83 3.54 9.60
CA ALA A 56 7.51 4.39 10.75
C ALA A 56 8.04 3.76 12.05
N GLU A 57 7.85 2.44 12.23
CA GLU A 57 8.40 1.70 13.37
C GLU A 57 9.93 1.82 13.44
N TYR A 58 10.63 1.58 12.32
CA TYR A 58 12.09 1.72 12.22
C TYR A 58 12.58 3.13 12.59
N LEU A 59 11.85 4.16 12.16
CA LEU A 59 12.17 5.55 12.46
C LEU A 59 11.76 5.98 13.88
N GLY A 60 11.11 5.10 14.66
CA GLY A 60 10.55 5.44 15.97
C GLY A 60 9.45 6.50 15.89
N GLY A 61 8.75 6.56 14.76
CA GLY A 61 7.72 7.55 14.45
C GLY A 61 6.30 7.00 14.54
N LYS A 62 5.32 7.90 14.41
CA LYS A 62 3.91 7.54 14.24
C LYS A 62 3.61 7.18 12.80
N TYR A 63 2.65 6.29 12.62
CA TYR A 63 2.07 5.94 11.33
C TYR A 63 0.59 6.29 11.33
N ASP A 64 0.23 7.31 10.56
CA ASP A 64 -1.13 7.71 10.27
C ASP A 64 -1.53 7.15 8.89
N TYR A 65 -2.74 6.60 8.78
CA TYR A 65 -3.25 6.01 7.54
C TYR A 65 -4.65 6.53 7.22
N ALA A 66 -4.89 6.88 5.97
CA ALA A 66 -6.21 7.17 5.45
C ALA A 66 -6.37 6.65 4.02
N SER A 67 -7.48 5.98 3.73
CA SER A 67 -7.84 5.58 2.38
C SER A 67 -8.71 6.67 1.77
N LEU A 68 -8.34 7.18 0.60
CA LEU A 68 -9.20 8.09 -0.14
C LEU A 68 -10.29 7.30 -0.87
N ASN A 69 -11.45 7.92 -1.01
CA ASN A 69 -12.54 7.43 -1.84
C ASN A 69 -13.35 8.65 -2.32
N GLY A 70 -14.35 8.41 -3.18
CA GLY A 70 -15.18 9.47 -3.75
C GLY A 70 -15.99 10.29 -2.72
N SER A 71 -16.07 9.86 -1.47
CA SER A 71 -16.78 10.56 -0.40
C SER A 71 -15.89 11.50 0.41
N VAL A 72 -14.56 11.36 0.35
CA VAL A 72 -13.63 12.19 1.12
C VAL A 72 -13.62 13.63 0.61
N THR A 73 -13.88 14.57 1.51
CA THR A 73 -13.94 16.01 1.23
C THR A 73 -12.70 16.75 1.77
N ILE A 74 -12.58 18.04 1.45
CA ILE A 74 -11.54 18.91 1.99
C ILE A 74 -11.65 19.03 3.53
N HIS A 75 -12.86 19.00 4.08
CA HIS A 75 -13.07 19.03 5.53
C HIS A 75 -12.51 17.78 6.22
N ASP A 76 -12.73 16.61 5.63
CA ASP A 76 -12.19 15.34 6.12
C ASP A 76 -10.65 15.29 6.08
N LEU A 77 -10.02 16.06 5.18
CA LEU A 77 -8.58 16.20 5.14
C LEU A 77 -8.06 17.26 6.13
N THR A 78 -8.78 18.35 6.33
CA THR A 78 -8.25 19.53 7.03
C THR A 78 -8.80 19.67 8.45
N GLN A 79 -10.02 20.18 8.57
CA GLN A 79 -10.69 20.46 9.83
C GLN A 79 -12.20 20.38 9.63
N GLU A 80 -12.91 19.86 10.62
CA GLU A 80 -14.37 19.95 10.73
C GLU A 80 -14.76 20.86 11.89
N ARG A 81 -15.98 21.39 11.85
CA ARG A 81 -16.58 22.13 12.97
C ARG A 81 -17.85 21.39 13.41
N VAL A 82 -17.88 20.98 14.66
CA VAL A 82 -19.00 20.25 15.28
C VAL A 82 -19.63 21.09 16.39
N ILE A 83 -20.86 20.76 16.75
CA ILE A 83 -21.56 21.41 17.87
C ILE A 83 -21.30 20.57 19.13
N GLY A 84 -20.66 21.19 20.12
CA GLY A 84 -20.39 20.62 21.43
C GLY A 84 -21.68 20.39 22.23
N LYS A 85 -21.57 19.63 23.33
CA LYS A 85 -22.73 19.28 24.18
C LYS A 85 -23.40 20.50 24.82
N ASP A 86 -22.68 21.59 24.96
CA ASP A 86 -23.13 22.87 25.51
C ASP A 86 -23.65 23.84 24.42
N GLY A 87 -23.70 23.39 23.15
CA GLY A 87 -24.09 24.22 22.02
C GLY A 87 -22.97 25.11 21.47
N SER A 88 -21.75 25.02 22.00
CA SER A 88 -20.59 25.73 21.46
C SER A 88 -20.10 25.10 20.16
N PHE A 89 -19.37 25.86 19.34
CA PHE A 89 -18.69 25.30 18.17
C PHE A 89 -17.31 24.78 18.59
N GLU A 90 -17.08 23.49 18.40
CA GLU A 90 -15.79 22.85 18.58
C GLU A 90 -15.17 22.56 17.22
N GLU A 91 -13.90 22.90 17.07
CA GLU A 91 -13.14 22.59 15.87
C GLU A 91 -12.34 21.31 16.09
N ARG A 92 -12.41 20.41 15.13
CA ARG A 92 -11.70 19.14 15.19
C ARG A 92 -10.74 19.02 14.04
N ASP A 93 -9.46 18.86 14.37
CA ASP A 93 -8.44 18.52 13.40
C ASP A 93 -8.79 17.21 12.71
N MET A 94 -8.57 17.14 11.40
CA MET A 94 -8.79 15.93 10.62
C MET A 94 -7.45 15.39 10.11
N ILE A 95 -7.44 14.61 9.02
CA ILE A 95 -6.31 13.76 8.64
C ILE A 95 -4.96 14.54 8.59
N LEU A 96 -4.89 15.60 7.79
CA LEU A 96 -3.67 16.39 7.58
C LEU A 96 -3.30 17.20 8.82
N ALA A 97 -4.27 17.83 9.48
CA ALA A 97 -4.02 18.64 10.66
C ALA A 97 -3.49 17.80 11.83
N LYS A 98 -4.10 16.64 12.10
CA LYS A 98 -3.61 15.68 13.11
C LYS A 98 -2.20 15.20 12.79
N TRP A 99 -1.94 14.82 11.55
CA TRP A 99 -0.61 14.38 11.10
C TRP A 99 0.45 15.47 11.31
N LEU A 100 0.15 16.72 10.93
CA LEU A 100 1.09 17.85 11.13
C LEU A 100 1.36 18.10 12.62
N ARG A 101 0.34 18.01 13.49
CA ARG A 101 0.56 18.11 14.94
C ARG A 101 1.38 16.94 15.49
N ASN A 102 1.13 15.71 15.03
CA ASN A 102 1.96 14.56 15.37
C ASN A 102 3.43 14.81 14.96
N ALA A 103 3.66 15.38 13.78
CA ALA A 103 4.97 15.70 13.25
C ALA A 103 5.72 16.82 14.03
N GLN A 104 4.99 17.63 14.80
CA GLN A 104 5.61 18.59 15.73
C GLN A 104 6.21 17.88 16.97
N ALA A 105 5.61 16.77 17.40
CA ALA A 105 6.06 15.99 18.56
C ALA A 105 7.17 14.96 18.21
N GLY A 106 7.24 14.49 16.97
CA GLY A 106 8.21 13.48 16.54
C GLY A 106 8.05 13.14 15.06
N ILE A 107 8.74 12.10 14.58
CA ILE A 107 8.56 11.61 13.20
C ILE A 107 7.12 11.12 13.03
N SER A 108 6.44 11.54 11.96
CA SER A 108 5.09 11.08 11.62
C SER A 108 4.99 10.83 10.12
N ILE A 109 4.70 9.58 9.75
CA ILE A 109 4.40 9.19 8.37
C ILE A 109 2.88 9.19 8.22
N LEU A 110 2.36 9.95 7.26
CA LEU A 110 0.98 9.84 6.79
C LEU A 110 0.96 9.13 5.45
N GLN A 111 0.24 8.01 5.36
CA GLN A 111 -0.09 7.36 4.10
C GLN A 111 -1.52 7.69 3.67
N LEU A 112 -1.65 8.31 2.48
CA LEU A 112 -2.91 8.47 1.77
C LEU A 112 -3.02 7.38 0.70
N ASP A 113 -3.78 6.34 0.99
CA ASP A 113 -4.00 5.21 0.07
C ASP A 113 -5.11 5.50 -0.93
N GLU A 114 -5.07 4.80 -2.07
CA GLU A 114 -6.00 4.98 -3.19
C GLU A 114 -6.13 6.45 -3.62
N ILE A 115 -4.99 7.16 -3.70
CA ILE A 115 -4.95 8.59 -4.02
C ILE A 115 -5.69 8.94 -5.34
N ASN A 116 -5.76 7.98 -6.27
CA ASN A 116 -6.47 8.08 -7.54
C ASN A 116 -8.01 8.04 -7.40
N ALA A 117 -8.54 7.47 -6.31
CA ALA A 117 -9.97 7.46 -6.00
C ALA A 117 -10.48 8.79 -5.42
N GLY A 118 -9.56 9.71 -5.07
CA GLY A 118 -9.89 11.04 -4.57
C GLY A 118 -10.50 11.95 -5.65
N LYS A 119 -11.45 12.80 -5.25
CA LYS A 119 -11.98 13.86 -6.11
C LYS A 119 -10.89 14.89 -6.44
N PRO A 120 -10.84 15.44 -7.67
CA PRO A 120 -9.85 16.44 -8.04
C PRO A 120 -9.74 17.61 -7.05
N GLU A 121 -10.88 18.14 -6.60
CA GLU A 121 -10.96 19.23 -5.63
C GLU A 121 -10.33 18.88 -4.27
N THR A 122 -10.55 17.64 -3.79
CA THR A 122 -9.95 17.11 -2.58
C THR A 122 -8.43 16.96 -2.73
N LEU A 123 -7.95 16.52 -3.90
CA LEU A 123 -6.51 16.41 -4.17
C LEU A 123 -5.81 17.78 -4.22
N LEU A 124 -6.47 18.83 -4.71
CA LEU A 124 -5.92 20.19 -4.72
C LEU A 124 -5.57 20.69 -3.32
N ALA A 125 -6.27 20.23 -2.27
CA ALA A 125 -5.98 20.58 -0.89
C ALA A 125 -4.61 20.06 -0.41
N LEU A 126 -4.00 19.11 -1.13
CA LEU A 126 -2.67 18.59 -0.83
C LEU A 126 -1.54 19.45 -1.41
N HIS A 127 -1.81 20.32 -2.40
CA HIS A 127 -0.75 21.14 -2.99
C HIS A 127 0.02 22.00 -1.98
N PRO A 128 -0.62 22.72 -1.05
CA PRO A 128 0.09 23.62 -0.13
C PRO A 128 1.11 22.92 0.78
N ILE A 129 0.85 21.65 1.11
CA ILE A 129 1.75 20.83 1.95
C ILE A 129 2.85 20.13 1.16
N MET A 130 2.70 20.00 -0.16
CA MET A 130 3.70 19.40 -1.05
C MET A 130 4.63 20.43 -1.70
N ASP A 131 4.19 21.70 -1.81
CA ASP A 131 4.99 22.78 -2.37
C ASP A 131 6.03 23.31 -1.36
N ILE A 132 7.01 24.09 -1.83
CA ILE A 132 8.15 24.62 -1.04
C ILE A 132 7.74 25.30 0.27
N LYS A 133 6.57 25.95 0.29
CA LYS A 133 6.07 26.62 1.50
C LYS A 133 5.74 25.62 2.61
N GLY A 134 5.18 24.45 2.27
CA GLY A 134 4.82 23.41 3.21
C GLY A 134 3.90 23.91 4.31
N GLU A 135 2.73 24.43 3.97
CA GLU A 135 1.82 25.08 4.92
C GLU A 135 0.37 24.62 4.71
N LEU A 136 -0.34 24.34 5.82
CA LEU A 136 -1.75 24.00 5.83
C LEU A 136 -2.52 25.06 6.62
N ASN A 137 -3.35 25.84 5.91
CA ASN A 137 -4.28 26.77 6.54
C ASN A 137 -5.52 26.02 7.00
N LEU A 138 -5.88 26.14 8.27
CA LEU A 138 -7.09 25.54 8.80
C LEU A 138 -8.30 26.44 8.48
N PRO A 139 -9.44 25.89 8.02
CA PRO A 139 -10.56 26.68 7.51
C PRO A 139 -11.35 27.41 8.61
N TYR A 140 -11.35 26.92 9.85
CA TYR A 140 -12.15 27.49 10.94
C TYR A 140 -11.33 28.26 11.97
N SER A 141 -10.02 28.03 12.04
CA SER A 141 -9.09 28.80 12.86
C SER A 141 -8.22 29.74 12.01
N GLN A 142 -7.60 30.75 12.63
CA GLN A 142 -6.56 31.56 11.98
C GLN A 142 -5.18 30.88 12.02
N GLU A 143 -5.15 29.57 12.31
CA GLU A 143 -3.92 28.81 12.47
C GLU A 143 -3.42 28.30 11.11
N CYS A 144 -2.09 28.40 10.93
CA CYS A 144 -1.39 27.82 9.80
C CYS A 144 -0.35 26.82 10.34
N LEU A 145 -0.56 25.54 10.02
CA LEU A 145 0.34 24.45 10.41
C LEU A 145 1.45 24.30 9.36
N LYS A 146 2.70 24.24 9.80
CA LYS A 146 3.86 24.07 8.92
C LYS A 146 4.27 22.60 8.83
N VAL A 147 4.57 22.16 7.62
CA VAL A 147 5.22 20.87 7.33
C VAL A 147 6.64 20.95 7.88
N THR A 148 6.93 20.13 8.87
CA THR A 148 8.27 20.05 9.47
C THR A 148 9.10 18.96 8.79
N LYS A 149 10.41 18.94 9.04
CA LYS A 149 11.30 17.85 8.60
C LYS A 149 10.93 16.45 9.13
N ASN A 150 10.03 16.38 10.09
CA ASN A 150 9.54 15.14 10.69
C ASN A 150 8.21 14.68 10.06
N ALA A 151 7.57 15.56 9.28
CA ALA A 151 6.32 15.29 8.59
C ALA A 151 6.64 14.60 7.26
N ILE A 152 6.33 13.31 7.17
CA ILE A 152 6.55 12.50 5.97
C ILE A 152 5.19 12.17 5.38
N ILE A 153 4.96 12.54 4.11
CA ILE A 153 3.74 12.19 3.41
C ILE A 153 4.03 11.18 2.31
N VAL A 154 3.17 10.17 2.24
CA VAL A 154 3.22 9.09 1.27
C VAL A 154 1.84 9.00 0.63
N MET A 155 1.79 8.99 -0.69
CA MET A 155 0.61 8.65 -1.44
C MET A 155 0.80 7.28 -2.05
N SER A 156 -0.20 6.42 -2.00
CA SER A 156 -0.17 5.13 -2.71
C SER A 156 -1.30 5.03 -3.71
N CYS A 157 -0.97 4.52 -4.89
CA CYS A 157 -1.96 4.10 -5.88
C CYS A 157 -1.63 2.71 -6.39
N ASN A 158 -2.69 2.01 -6.78
CA ASN A 158 -2.54 0.75 -7.49
C ASN A 158 -2.42 1.04 -8.99
N GLU A 159 -1.44 0.41 -9.64
CA GLU A 159 -1.28 0.40 -11.10
C GLU A 159 -1.84 -0.93 -11.64
N GLY A 160 -2.62 -0.89 -12.72
CA GLY A 160 -3.15 -2.09 -13.40
C GLY A 160 -4.40 -1.83 -14.24
N ASP A 161 -4.65 -2.73 -15.20
CA ASP A 161 -5.77 -2.66 -16.16
C ASP A 161 -7.16 -2.74 -15.49
N GLU A 162 -7.24 -3.35 -14.30
CA GLU A 162 -8.44 -3.43 -13.47
C GLU A 162 -8.96 -2.06 -13.00
N TYR A 163 -8.16 -1.01 -13.14
CA TYR A 163 -8.52 0.36 -12.78
C TYR A 163 -8.95 1.21 -13.99
N ALA A 164 -9.37 0.55 -15.07
CA ALA A 164 -10.09 1.17 -16.17
C ALA A 164 -11.36 1.88 -15.66
N GLY A 165 -11.25 3.19 -15.42
CA GLY A 165 -12.34 4.01 -14.87
C GLY A 165 -11.93 4.91 -13.71
N ILE A 166 -10.75 4.75 -13.12
CA ILE A 166 -10.22 5.72 -12.16
C ILE A 166 -9.53 6.86 -12.91
N ASN A 167 -9.84 8.09 -12.50
CA ASN A 167 -9.24 9.30 -13.09
C ASN A 167 -7.71 9.19 -13.05
N ALA A 168 -7.09 9.18 -14.23
CA ALA A 168 -5.65 9.27 -14.34
C ALA A 168 -5.17 10.52 -13.59
N MET A 169 -4.28 10.34 -12.63
CA MET A 169 -3.77 11.44 -11.83
C MET A 169 -3.01 12.42 -12.73
N ASN A 170 -3.34 13.70 -12.65
CA ASN A 170 -2.72 14.74 -13.47
C ASN A 170 -1.18 14.73 -13.30
N MET A 171 -0.44 14.77 -14.41
CA MET A 171 1.03 14.86 -14.45
C MET A 171 1.60 15.99 -13.57
N ALA A 172 0.92 17.14 -13.50
CA ALA A 172 1.33 18.24 -12.64
C ALA A 172 1.29 17.87 -11.15
N PHE A 173 0.32 17.07 -10.73
CA PHE A 173 0.24 16.55 -9.36
C PHE A 173 1.35 15.53 -9.13
N GLN A 174 1.55 14.60 -10.07
CA GLN A 174 2.64 13.59 -10.01
C GLN A 174 4.04 14.22 -9.90
N ASN A 175 4.29 15.32 -10.62
CA ASN A 175 5.58 16.03 -10.63
C ASN A 175 5.99 16.67 -9.29
N ARG A 176 5.14 16.61 -8.26
CA ARG A 176 5.45 17.06 -6.89
C ARG A 176 5.96 15.95 -5.98
N MET A 177 5.99 14.71 -6.48
CA MET A 177 6.35 13.52 -5.71
C MET A 177 7.51 12.76 -6.37
N VAL A 178 8.27 12.04 -5.54
CA VAL A 178 9.20 11.02 -6.02
C VAL A 178 8.44 9.72 -6.19
N LYS A 179 8.33 9.22 -7.43
CA LYS A 179 7.67 7.95 -7.74
C LYS A 179 8.58 6.76 -7.42
N ILE A 180 8.09 5.83 -6.62
CA ILE A 180 8.78 4.59 -6.23
C ILE A 180 7.88 3.38 -6.56
N HIS A 181 8.43 2.43 -7.32
CA HIS A 181 7.70 1.23 -7.73
C HIS A 181 7.86 0.07 -6.74
N PHE A 182 6.74 -0.58 -6.41
CA PHE A 182 6.60 -1.75 -5.55
C PHE A 182 5.96 -2.89 -6.36
N PRO A 183 6.72 -3.59 -7.22
CA PRO A 183 6.22 -4.76 -7.92
C PRO A 183 5.97 -5.91 -6.94
N TYR A 184 5.29 -6.96 -7.41
CA TYR A 184 5.28 -8.21 -6.66
C TYR A 184 6.69 -8.80 -6.59
N ILE A 185 7.00 -9.41 -5.46
CA ILE A 185 8.11 -10.35 -5.36
C ILE A 185 7.74 -11.64 -6.10
N VAL A 186 8.74 -12.33 -6.64
CA VAL A 186 8.55 -13.49 -7.53
C VAL A 186 9.54 -14.60 -7.17
N GLY A 187 9.27 -15.80 -7.67
CA GLY A 187 10.10 -16.99 -7.59
C GLY A 187 10.39 -17.43 -6.16
N GLU A 188 11.64 -17.80 -5.91
CA GLU A 188 12.07 -18.34 -4.62
C GLU A 188 11.90 -17.34 -3.46
N GLN A 189 11.99 -16.05 -3.72
CA GLN A 189 11.75 -15.02 -2.70
C GLN A 189 10.29 -15.04 -2.22
N LEU A 190 9.35 -15.16 -3.15
CA LEU A 190 7.93 -15.27 -2.81
C LEU A 190 7.63 -16.60 -2.12
N ALA A 191 8.19 -17.72 -2.60
CA ALA A 191 7.99 -19.02 -1.97
C ALA A 191 8.53 -19.05 -0.52
N THR A 192 9.69 -18.42 -0.28
CA THR A 192 10.27 -18.27 1.06
C THR A 192 9.35 -17.41 1.95
N LEU A 193 8.86 -16.28 1.43
CA LEU A 193 7.92 -15.42 2.18
C LEU A 193 6.67 -16.19 2.60
N LEU A 194 6.06 -16.95 1.68
CA LEU A 194 4.86 -17.74 1.95
C LEU A 194 5.13 -18.82 3.00
N THR A 195 6.26 -19.53 2.89
CA THR A 195 6.71 -20.52 3.87
C THR A 195 6.83 -19.91 5.26
N ASP A 196 7.55 -18.79 5.38
CA ASP A 196 7.82 -18.15 6.66
C ASP A 196 6.56 -17.56 7.30
N LYS A 197 5.61 -17.06 6.50
CA LYS A 197 4.36 -16.47 7.00
C LYS A 197 3.30 -17.49 7.37
N THR A 198 3.17 -18.55 6.59
CA THR A 198 2.03 -19.47 6.67
C THR A 198 2.42 -20.86 7.15
N ASN A 199 3.71 -21.13 7.32
CA ASN A 199 4.26 -22.42 7.76
C ASN A 199 3.91 -23.59 6.83
N VAL A 200 3.64 -23.32 5.55
CA VAL A 200 3.49 -24.35 4.51
C VAL A 200 4.88 -24.88 4.11
N SER A 201 4.96 -26.07 3.53
CA SER A 201 6.25 -26.59 3.04
C SER A 201 6.79 -25.76 1.87
N MET A 202 8.12 -25.65 1.76
CA MET A 202 8.77 -24.95 0.65
C MET A 202 8.43 -25.55 -0.72
N GLU A 203 8.13 -26.86 -0.76
CA GLU A 203 7.65 -27.54 -1.96
C GLU A 203 6.28 -27.01 -2.39
N HIS A 204 5.31 -26.97 -1.46
CA HIS A 204 3.97 -26.45 -1.73
C HIS A 204 3.99 -24.96 -2.07
N ALA A 205 4.80 -24.16 -1.36
CA ALA A 205 4.97 -22.74 -1.66
C ALA A 205 5.51 -22.53 -3.09
N LYS A 206 6.50 -23.33 -3.52
CA LYS A 206 7.01 -23.27 -4.90
C LYS A 206 5.93 -23.65 -5.91
N SER A 207 5.16 -24.71 -5.66
CA SER A 207 4.06 -25.09 -6.57
C SER A 207 3.00 -23.99 -6.71
N ILE A 208 2.60 -23.35 -5.60
CA ILE A 208 1.65 -22.22 -5.61
C ILE A 208 2.21 -21.05 -6.42
N VAL A 209 3.48 -20.69 -6.19
CA VAL A 209 4.13 -19.57 -6.89
C VAL A 209 4.26 -19.86 -8.37
N ASP A 210 4.70 -21.05 -8.77
CA ASP A 210 4.84 -21.45 -10.17
C ASP A 210 3.48 -21.37 -10.90
N THR A 211 2.40 -21.82 -10.26
CA THR A 211 1.04 -21.74 -10.81
C THR A 211 0.60 -20.28 -10.97
N TRP A 212 0.82 -19.45 -9.94
CA TRP A 212 0.50 -18.03 -9.97
C TRP A 212 1.29 -17.27 -11.03
N GLU A 213 2.59 -17.51 -11.18
CA GLU A 213 3.43 -16.83 -12.17
C GLU A 213 3.07 -17.18 -13.60
N LYS A 214 2.77 -18.45 -13.87
CA LYS A 214 2.27 -18.88 -15.19
C LYS A 214 1.01 -18.10 -15.56
N TYR A 215 0.07 -18.00 -14.62
CA TYR A 215 -1.16 -17.25 -14.84
C TYR A 215 -0.88 -15.76 -15.04
N MET A 216 -0.11 -15.14 -14.15
CA MET A 216 0.23 -13.72 -14.25
C MET A 216 0.95 -13.36 -15.57
N THR A 217 1.66 -14.32 -16.16
CA THR A 217 2.35 -14.18 -17.45
C THR A 217 1.42 -14.40 -18.65
N SER A 218 0.47 -15.33 -18.55
CA SER A 218 -0.43 -15.69 -19.65
C SER A 218 -1.78 -14.97 -19.63
N ARG A 219 -2.12 -14.27 -18.54
CA ARG A 219 -3.43 -13.62 -18.37
C ARG A 219 -3.68 -12.55 -19.41
N ASP A 220 -4.93 -12.43 -19.83
CA ASP A 220 -5.39 -11.27 -20.59
C ASP A 220 -5.55 -10.05 -19.66
N PRO A 221 -5.44 -8.81 -20.17
CA PRO A 221 -5.66 -7.59 -19.38
C PRO A 221 -7.04 -7.51 -18.70
N GLU A 222 -8.07 -8.12 -19.30
CA GLU A 222 -9.44 -8.17 -18.75
C GLU A 222 -9.59 -9.17 -17.60
N GLN A 223 -8.66 -10.12 -17.46
CA GLN A 223 -8.69 -11.11 -16.39
C GLN A 223 -8.13 -10.53 -15.08
N PRO A 224 -8.66 -10.97 -13.93
CA PRO A 224 -8.32 -10.38 -12.65
C PRO A 224 -6.86 -10.62 -12.25
N VAL A 225 -6.27 -9.66 -11.56
CA VAL A 225 -4.95 -9.75 -10.94
C VAL A 225 -5.09 -10.49 -9.63
N VAL A 226 -4.44 -11.65 -9.53
CA VAL A 226 -4.33 -12.38 -8.27
C VAL A 226 -3.20 -11.77 -7.45
N SER A 227 -3.51 -11.22 -6.28
CA SER A 227 -2.49 -10.65 -5.38
C SER A 227 -1.80 -11.72 -4.53
N VAL A 228 -0.60 -11.39 -4.01
CA VAL A 228 0.14 -12.22 -3.04
C VAL A 228 -0.71 -12.57 -1.81
N ARG A 229 -1.64 -11.68 -1.40
CA ARG A 229 -2.59 -11.97 -0.31
C ARG A 229 -3.47 -13.19 -0.59
N MET A 230 -3.83 -13.43 -1.85
CA MET A 230 -4.61 -14.61 -2.19
C MET A 230 -3.78 -15.88 -2.11
N LEU A 231 -2.48 -15.81 -2.43
CA LEU A 231 -1.55 -16.92 -2.25
C LEU A 231 -1.33 -17.24 -0.77
N GLU A 232 -1.24 -16.21 0.09
CA GLU A 232 -1.20 -16.40 1.54
C GLU A 232 -2.43 -17.17 2.03
N ARG A 233 -3.64 -16.78 1.58
CA ARG A 233 -4.89 -17.51 1.90
C ARG A 233 -4.89 -18.94 1.38
N TRP A 234 -4.38 -19.16 0.17
CA TRP A 234 -4.22 -20.50 -0.40
C TRP A 234 -3.35 -21.36 0.53
N CYS A 235 -2.16 -20.87 0.92
CA CYS A 235 -1.29 -21.58 1.83
C CYS A 235 -1.97 -21.85 3.19
N GLU A 236 -2.62 -20.86 3.81
CA GLU A 236 -3.30 -21.01 5.10
C GLU A 236 -4.42 -22.06 5.04
N MET A 237 -5.25 -22.03 3.99
CA MET A 237 -6.34 -22.99 3.81
C MET A 237 -5.81 -24.40 3.51
N SER A 238 -4.66 -24.52 2.84
CA SER A 238 -4.09 -25.82 2.48
C SER A 238 -3.82 -26.73 3.69
N HIS A 239 -3.54 -26.15 4.86
CA HIS A 239 -3.35 -26.88 6.11
C HIS A 239 -4.58 -27.67 6.57
N PHE A 240 -5.77 -27.27 6.14
CA PHE A 240 -7.04 -27.84 6.60
C PHE A 240 -7.74 -28.70 5.56
N MET A 241 -7.54 -28.41 4.27
CA MET A 241 -8.32 -29.04 3.19
C MET A 241 -7.47 -29.60 2.04
N GLY A 242 -6.14 -29.57 2.16
CA GLY A 242 -5.22 -29.94 1.08
C GLY A 242 -4.93 -28.79 0.13
N LEU A 243 -3.83 -28.93 -0.60
CA LEU A 243 -3.28 -27.89 -1.48
C LEU A 243 -4.23 -27.60 -2.63
N ARG A 244 -4.79 -28.65 -3.24
CA ARG A 244 -5.67 -28.53 -4.39
C ARG A 244 -6.97 -27.82 -4.03
N ALA A 245 -7.70 -28.33 -3.05
CA ALA A 245 -9.02 -27.80 -2.68
C ALA A 245 -8.92 -26.35 -2.15
N ALA A 246 -7.83 -25.99 -1.45
CA ALA A 246 -7.57 -24.61 -1.06
C ALA A 246 -7.40 -23.68 -2.27
N GLY A 247 -6.74 -24.14 -3.33
CA GLY A 247 -6.54 -23.36 -4.54
C GLY A 247 -7.82 -23.18 -5.35
N GLU A 248 -8.70 -24.18 -5.33
CA GLU A 248 -10.03 -24.09 -5.94
C GLU A 248 -10.86 -22.95 -5.33
N CYS A 249 -10.88 -22.84 -3.99
CA CYS A 249 -11.64 -21.82 -3.28
C CYS A 249 -11.01 -20.42 -3.26
N THR A 250 -9.74 -20.28 -3.66
CA THR A 250 -8.99 -19.02 -3.55
C THR A 250 -8.57 -18.48 -4.91
N PHE A 251 -7.68 -19.19 -5.58
CA PHE A 251 -7.10 -18.80 -6.85
C PHE A 251 -8.08 -19.03 -8.00
N ALA A 252 -8.58 -20.26 -8.17
CA ALA A 252 -9.45 -20.61 -9.30
C ALA A 252 -10.77 -19.84 -9.24
N ALA A 253 -11.41 -19.78 -8.08
CA ALA A 253 -12.66 -19.04 -7.87
C ALA A 253 -12.55 -17.53 -8.16
N LEU A 254 -11.35 -16.95 -8.08
CA LEU A 254 -11.15 -15.54 -8.41
C LEU A 254 -11.02 -15.32 -9.92
N ILE A 255 -10.42 -16.26 -10.65
CA ILE A 255 -10.09 -16.09 -12.06
C ILE A 255 -11.14 -16.67 -13.01
N ALA A 256 -11.94 -17.63 -12.54
CA ALA A 256 -13.01 -18.26 -13.32
C ALA A 256 -14.23 -17.34 -13.42
N ARG A 257 -14.79 -17.22 -14.62
CA ARG A 257 -16.03 -16.45 -14.87
C ARG A 257 -17.28 -17.29 -14.67
N ASP A 258 -17.19 -18.59 -14.90
CA ASP A 258 -18.28 -19.56 -14.79
C ASP A 258 -17.79 -20.95 -14.34
N GLU A 259 -18.73 -21.88 -14.15
CA GLU A 259 -18.45 -23.24 -13.69
C GLU A 259 -17.65 -24.08 -14.70
N ASP A 260 -17.73 -23.77 -16.00
CA ASP A 260 -17.04 -24.54 -17.03
C ASP A 260 -15.57 -24.10 -17.13
N GLU A 261 -15.30 -22.79 -17.12
CA GLU A 261 -13.93 -22.25 -17.01
C GLU A 261 -13.28 -22.68 -15.69
N MET A 262 -14.05 -22.76 -14.60
CA MET A 262 -13.55 -23.29 -13.32
C MET A 262 -13.07 -24.74 -13.45
N LYS A 263 -13.82 -25.61 -14.14
CA LYS A 263 -13.37 -27.00 -14.39
C LYS A 263 -12.12 -27.02 -15.26
N GLU A 264 -12.05 -26.21 -16.32
CA GLU A 264 -10.87 -26.14 -17.19
C GLU A 264 -9.61 -25.71 -16.43
N ILE A 265 -9.72 -24.73 -15.52
CA ILE A 265 -8.59 -24.30 -14.68
C ILE A 265 -8.13 -25.41 -13.73
N ILE A 266 -9.09 -26.12 -13.12
CA ILE A 266 -8.84 -27.18 -12.13
C ILE A 266 -8.28 -28.45 -12.79
N GLU A 267 -8.78 -28.80 -13.97
CA GLU A 267 -8.36 -29.98 -14.73
C GLU A 267 -7.16 -29.70 -15.64
N GLY A 268 -6.82 -28.43 -15.87
CA GLY A 268 -5.74 -27.97 -16.74
C GLY A 268 -4.36 -27.84 -16.08
N ASP A 269 -3.39 -27.39 -16.89
CA ASP A 269 -1.95 -27.38 -16.57
C ASP A 269 -1.56 -26.61 -15.29
N PHE A 270 -2.43 -25.74 -14.79
CA PHE A 270 -2.21 -24.94 -13.59
C PHE A 270 -2.32 -25.76 -12.29
N PHE A 271 -3.24 -26.72 -12.24
CA PHE A 271 -3.56 -27.48 -11.02
C PHE A 271 -3.12 -28.95 -11.05
N VAL A 272 -2.80 -29.49 -12.24
CA VAL A 272 -2.41 -30.90 -12.43
C VAL A 272 -1.16 -31.31 -11.64
N ASN A 273 -0.26 -30.36 -11.32
CA ASN A 273 0.97 -30.63 -10.57
C ASN A 273 0.84 -30.43 -9.06
N LEU A 274 -0.32 -29.99 -8.56
CA LEU A 274 -0.55 -29.81 -7.12
C LEU A 274 -0.92 -31.17 -6.52
N ARG A 275 0.05 -31.80 -5.86
CA ARG A 275 -0.18 -33.01 -5.07
C ARG A 275 -0.37 -32.62 -3.61
N ASP A 276 -1.30 -33.30 -2.94
CA ASP A 276 -1.48 -33.24 -1.49
C ASP A 276 -0.41 -34.06 -0.75
#